data_AF-A0A3B9R1D2-F1
#
_entry.id   AF-A0A3B9R1D2-F1
#
_cell.length_a   1.000
_cell.length_b   1.000
_cell.length_c   1.000
_cell.angle_alpha   90.00
_cell.angle_beta   90.00
_cell.angle_gamma   90.00
#
_symmetry.space_group_name_H-M   'P 1'
#
loop_
_entity.id
_entity.type
_entity.pdbx_description
1 polymer ?
#
loop_
_entity_poly.entity_id
_entity_poly.type
_entity_poly.pdbx_seq_one_letter_code
_entity_poly.pdbx_strand_id
1 'polypeptide(L)' 'VFDFRTLHCVTNRDQSAQQSQRRMTFRFGADDTVFSPRGKWTEETSTYLMGLGQKPDSPIDCDLMPKVWATA' A
#
# COMPACT_ATOMS: atom_id res chain seq x y z
N VAL A 1 7.21 -2.30 12.41
CA VAL A 1 5.79 -1.99 12.12
C VAL A 1 5.53 -0.61 12.67
N PHE A 2 4.88 0.26 11.91
CA PHE A 2 4.52 1.61 12.37
C PHE A 2 3.14 1.96 11.81
N ASP A 3 2.43 2.84 12.51
CA ASP A 3 1.11 3.34 12.09
C ASP A 3 1.23 4.27 10.89
N PHE A 4 0.23 4.32 10.01
CA PHE A 4 0.27 5.15 8.79
C PHE A 4 0.42 6.65 9.07
N ARG A 5 0.09 7.12 10.27
CA ARG A 5 0.28 8.51 10.73
C ARG A 5 1.67 8.77 11.32
N THR A 6 2.50 7.74 11.45
CA THR A 6 3.86 7.86 12.00
C THR A 6 4.75 8.60 11.00
N LEU A 7 5.21 9.79 11.37
CA LEU A 7 6.30 10.44 10.66
C LEU A 7 7.59 9.62 10.85
N HIS A 8 8.20 9.22 9.74
CA HIS A 8 9.42 8.44 9.75
C HIS A 8 10.33 8.92 8.62
N CYS A 9 11.64 8.84 8.83
CA CYS A 9 12.63 9.14 7.82
C CYS A 9 13.68 8.03 7.77
N VAL A 10 14.32 7.88 6.60
CA VAL A 10 15.54 7.11 6.48
C VAL A 10 16.69 8.12 6.54
N THR A 11 17.50 8.04 7.57
CA THR A 11 18.69 8.90 7.70
C THR A 11 19.81 8.32 6.85
N ASN A 12 20.32 9.09 5.89
CA ASN A 12 21.58 8.77 5.24
C ASN A 12 22.72 9.31 6.12
N ARG A 13 23.55 8.44 6.69
CA ARG A 13 24.62 8.84 7.61
C ARG A 13 25.90 9.15 6.82
N ASP A 14 25.90 10.14 5.94
CA ASP A 14 27.06 10.67 5.14
C ASP A 14 28.01 9.65 4.48
N GLN A 15 27.69 8.36 4.53
CA GLN A 15 28.46 7.23 4.07
C GLN A 15 27.53 6.39 3.22
N SER A 16 27.93 6.20 1.97
CA SER A 16 27.24 5.29 1.07
C SER A 16 27.13 3.91 1.72
N ALA A 17 25.97 3.26 1.52
CA ALA A 17 25.79 1.88 1.95
C ALA A 17 26.88 1.00 1.31
N GLN A 18 27.66 0.31 2.14
CA GLN A 18 28.76 -0.56 1.66
C GLN A 18 28.24 -1.85 1.03
N GLN A 19 26.94 -2.13 1.18
CA GLN A 19 26.24 -3.27 0.63
C GLN A 19 24.80 -2.90 0.26
N SER A 20 24.24 -3.60 -0.71
CA SER A 20 22.84 -3.43 -1.11
C SER A 20 21.89 -3.86 0.00
N GLN A 21 21.06 -2.95 0.48
CA GLN A 21 19.95 -3.29 1.37
C GLN A 21 18.78 -3.84 0.56
N ARG A 22 18.33 -5.06 0.88
CA ARG A 22 17.13 -5.68 0.30
C ARG A 22 16.00 -5.55 1.30
N ARG A 23 15.03 -4.68 1.01
CA ARG A 23 13.89 -4.42 1.90
C ARG A 23 12.58 -4.78 1.23
N MET A 24 11.72 -5.49 1.98
CA MET A 24 10.33 -5.74 1.61
C MET A 24 9.43 -4.95 2.57
N THR A 25 8.41 -4.27 2.03
CA THR A 25 7.45 -3.50 2.83
C THR A 25 6.05 -4.00 2.52
N PHE A 26 5.30 -4.31 3.56
CA PHE A 26 3.88 -4.63 3.48
C PHE A 26 3.06 -3.49 4.07
N ARG A 27 1.92 -3.20 3.46
CA ARG A 27 0.92 -2.26 3.98
C ARG A 27 -0.37 -3.01 4.21
N PHE A 28 -0.97 -2.79 5.37
CA PHE A 28 -2.22 -3.42 5.79
C PHE A 28 -3.26 -2.31 5.94
N GLY A 29 -4.45 -2.53 5.37
CA GLY A 29 -5.62 -1.69 5.55
C GLY A 29 -6.58 -2.32 6.55
N ALA A 30 -7.53 -1.52 7.04
CA ALA A 30 -8.66 -2.03 7.80
C ALA A 30 -9.69 -2.68 6.86
N ASP A 31 -10.50 -3.59 7.38
CA ASP A 31 -11.50 -4.35 6.60
C ASP A 31 -12.57 -3.47 5.95
N ASP A 32 -12.81 -2.28 6.51
CA ASP A 32 -13.77 -1.28 6.03
C ASP A 32 -13.15 -0.22 5.11
N THR A 33 -11.90 -0.42 4.67
CA THR A 33 -11.21 0.52 3.79
C THR A 33 -11.90 0.63 2.42
N VAL A 34 -12.18 1.86 2.01
CA VAL A 34 -12.69 2.17 0.66
C VAL A 34 -11.56 2.46 -0.33
N PHE A 35 -11.76 2.04 -1.56
CA PHE A 35 -10.84 2.32 -2.66
C PHE A 35 -10.95 3.79 -3.10
N SER A 36 -9.91 4.57 -2.81
CA SER A 36 -9.86 6.01 -3.09
C SER A 36 -8.63 6.37 -3.93
N PRO A 37 -8.75 6.48 -5.26
CA PRO A 37 -7.67 6.92 -6.14
C PRO A 37 -7.15 8.31 -5.77
N ARG A 38 -5.83 8.45 -5.56
CA ARG A 38 -5.18 9.70 -5.11
C ARG A 38 -4.42 10.41 -6.23
N GLY A 39 -5.14 10.75 -7.29
CA GLY A 39 -4.62 11.50 -8.43
C GLY A 39 -3.41 10.83 -9.09
N LYS A 40 -2.54 11.64 -9.71
CA LYS A 40 -1.40 11.18 -10.52
C LYS A 40 -0.46 10.19 -9.80
N TRP A 41 -0.32 10.30 -8.49
CA TRP A 41 0.60 9.46 -7.71
C TRP A 41 0.18 7.98 -7.67
N THR A 42 -1.13 7.70 -7.72
CA THR A 42 -1.65 6.33 -7.71
C THR A 42 -2.36 5.96 -9.01
N GLU A 43 -2.27 6.80 -10.05
CA GLU A 43 -3.09 6.70 -11.26
C GLU A 43 -2.90 5.37 -11.98
N GLU A 44 -1.66 4.94 -12.18
CA GLU A 44 -1.34 3.67 -12.84
C GLU A 44 -1.95 2.49 -12.09
N THR A 45 -1.65 2.36 -10.79
CA THR A 45 -2.18 1.28 -9.95
C THR A 45 -3.71 1.34 -9.87
N SER A 46 -4.29 2.54 -9.76
CA SER A 46 -5.74 2.70 -9.65
C SER A 46 -6.43 2.29 -10.95
N THR A 47 -5.91 2.72 -12.09
CA THR A 47 -6.41 2.35 -13.42
C THR A 47 -6.34 0.85 -13.63
N TYR A 48 -5.23 0.22 -13.25
CA TYR A 48 -5.06 -1.22 -13.34
C TYR A 48 -6.10 -1.98 -12.50
N LEU A 49 -6.26 -1.61 -11.23
CA LEU A 49 -7.25 -2.22 -10.33
C LEU A 49 -8.69 -1.98 -10.81
N MET A 50 -8.98 -0.80 -11.35
CA MET A 50 -10.28 -0.51 -11.94
C MET A 50 -10.56 -1.35 -13.18
N GLY A 51 -9.54 -1.62 -14.00
CA GLY A 51 -9.63 -2.56 -15.12
C GLY A 51 -9.95 -3.99 -14.70
N LEU A 52 -9.63 -4.36 -13.46
CA LEU A 52 -9.97 -5.64 -12.84
C LEU A 52 -11.34 -5.62 -12.12
N GLY A 53 -12.08 -4.51 -12.17
CA GLY A 53 -13.43 -4.40 -11.62
C GLY A 53 -13.55 -3.62 -10.31
N GLN A 54 -12.44 -3.16 -9.72
CA GLN A 54 -12.49 -2.29 -8.55
C GLN A 54 -13.17 -0.96 -8.87
N LYS A 55 -13.99 -0.45 -7.95
CA LYS A 55 -14.72 0.82 -8.15
C LYS A 55 -14.22 1.89 -7.17
N PRO A 56 -14.11 3.16 -7.61
CA PRO A 56 -13.94 4.28 -6.70
C PRO A 56 -15.05 4.30 -5.64
N ASP A 57 -14.67 4.67 -4.42
CA ASP A 57 -15.55 4.82 -3.25
C ASP A 57 -16.30 3.55 -2.83
N SER A 58 -15.95 2.39 -3.40
CA SER A 58 -16.44 1.09 -2.94
C SER A 58 -15.45 0.44 -1.97
N PRO A 59 -15.91 -0.54 -1.17
CA PRO A 59 -15.00 -1.42 -0.43
C PRO A 59 -13.92 -2.00 -1.36
N ILE A 60 -12.74 -2.24 -0.80
CA ILE A 60 -11.69 -2.98 -1.49
C ILE A 60 -12.11 -4.46 -1.54
N ASP A 61 -12.38 -4.93 -2.74
CA ASP A 61 -12.79 -6.32 -3.01
C ASP A 61 -12.13 -6.78 -4.31
N CYS A 62 -10.86 -7.18 -4.22
CA CYS A 62 -10.11 -7.72 -5.36
C CYS A 62 -9.04 -8.73 -4.92
N ASP A 63 -8.73 -9.67 -5.81
CA ASP A 63 -7.80 -10.78 -5.54
C ASP A 63 -6.37 -10.32 -5.20
N LEU A 64 -5.99 -9.12 -5.63
CA LEU A 64 -4.66 -8.55 -5.40
C LEU A 64 -4.52 -7.90 -4.01
N MET A 65 -5.63 -7.69 -3.30
CA MET A 65 -5.66 -7.16 -1.94
C MET A 65 -6.43 -8.13 -1.04
N PRO A 66 -5.91 -9.35 -0.84
CA PRO A 66 -6.61 -10.38 -0.11
C PRO A 66 -6.74 -10.03 1.37
N LYS A 67 -7.80 -10.52 2.00
CA LYS A 67 -7.95 -10.51 3.45
C LYS A 67 -6.82 -11.35 4.07
N VAL A 68 -6.08 -10.73 4.98
CA VAL A 68 -4.95 -11.39 5.66
C VAL A 68 -5.44 -12.39 6.69
N TRP A 69 -6.59 -12.12 7.30
CA TRP A 69 -7.23 -12.99 8.26
C TRP A 69 -8.64 -13.32 7.79
N ALA A 70 -8.96 -14.61 7.67
CA ALA A 70 -10.34 -15.04 7.65
C ALA A 70 -10.84 -14.93 9.10
N THR A 71 -11.80 -14.05 9.36
CA THR A 71 -12.52 -14.08 10.63
C THR A 71 -13.08 -15.48 10.84
N ALA A 72 -12.83 -16.05 12.02
CA ALA A 72 -13.45 -17.30 12.48
C ALA A 72 -14.96 -17.12 12.68
#